data_AF-A0A7H8HWB4-F1
#
_entry.id   AF-A0A7H8HWB4-F1
#
_cell.length_a   1.000
_cell.length_b   1.000
_cell.length_c   1.000
_cell.angle_alpha   90.00
_cell.angle_beta   90.00
_cell.angle_gamma   90.00
#
_symmetry.space_group_name_H-M   'P 1'
#
loop_
_entity.id
_entity.type
_entity.pdbx_description
1 polymer ?
#
loop_
_entity_poly.entity_id
_entity_poly.type
_entity_poly.pdbx_seq_one_letter_code
_entity_poly.pdbx_strand_id
1 'polypeptide(L)'
;MDSLGEQKPGNPADISAITREPHFAAEVLLAEYKTLRDEILKKMDHRTSMVVCSVTVSSAALGFGVERASGPLLLVSPLVSLLLGTLIVFQNAQIGEASEHIRRTIEAPLSATFAGFEGWHHTKRDPRYRLRQRLFSYHLPLILIAVAPAAVAVPLALANPKPLALTTPILIVDLGLLTVYVAQLVKHRNLV
;
A
#
# COMPACT_ATOMS: atom_id res chain seq x y z
N MET A 1 11.42 55.90 -9.11
CA MET A 1 10.11 55.25 -8.91
C MET A 1 9.62 54.86 -10.29
N ASP A 2 10.19 53.78 -10.83
CA ASP A 2 9.79 53.23 -12.11
C ASP A 2 8.74 52.14 -11.88
N SER A 3 7.66 52.28 -12.64
CA SER A 3 6.41 51.54 -12.55
C SER A 3 6.63 50.06 -12.84
N LEU A 4 6.29 49.20 -11.87
CA LEU A 4 6.08 47.77 -12.08
C LEU A 4 4.96 47.60 -13.10
N GLY A 5 5.32 47.23 -14.34
CA GLY A 5 4.37 46.88 -15.38
C GLY A 5 3.55 45.67 -14.97
N GLU A 6 2.25 45.88 -14.77
CA GLU A 6 1.26 44.83 -14.59
C GLU A 6 1.30 43.88 -15.80
N GLN A 7 1.82 42.67 -15.58
CA GLN A 7 1.79 41.59 -16.56
C GLN A 7 0.34 41.07 -16.63
N LYS A 8 -0.40 41.58 -17.63
CA LYS A 8 -1.78 41.17 -17.93
C LYS A 8 -1.86 39.64 -18.05
N PRO A 9 -2.82 38.96 -17.39
CA PRO A 9 -2.93 37.50 -17.47
C PRO A 9 -3.08 37.07 -18.93
N GLY A 10 -2.22 36.14 -19.36
CA GLY A 10 -2.07 35.72 -20.74
C GLY A 10 -3.37 35.30 -21.40
N ASN A 11 -3.55 35.70 -22.66
CA ASN A 11 -4.68 35.33 -23.50
C ASN A 11 -4.78 33.78 -23.57
N PRO A 12 -5.94 33.15 -23.30
CA PRO A 12 -6.09 31.69 -23.34
C PRO A 12 -5.67 31.06 -24.68
N ALA A 13 -5.68 31.83 -25.78
CA ALA A 13 -5.16 31.41 -27.06
C ALA A 13 -3.64 31.11 -27.04
N ASP A 14 -2.84 31.89 -26.32
CA ASP A 14 -1.38 31.69 -26.21
C ASP A 14 -1.03 30.47 -25.36
N ILE A 15 -1.78 30.23 -24.28
CA ILE A 15 -1.61 29.04 -23.44
C ILE A 15 -1.87 27.78 -24.26
N SER A 16 -2.90 27.79 -25.11
CA SER A 16 -3.24 26.66 -25.97
C SER A 16 -2.18 26.37 -27.04
N ALA A 17 -1.43 27.38 -27.50
CA ALA A 17 -0.34 27.20 -28.46
C ALA A 17 0.89 26.57 -27.81
N ILE A 18 1.27 27.01 -26.61
CA ILE A 18 2.40 26.47 -25.83
C ILE A 18 2.13 25.00 -25.44
N THR A 19 0.90 24.67 -25.06
CA THR A 19 0.53 23.29 -24.68
C THR A 19 0.60 22.27 -25.82
N ARG A 20 0.69 22.71 -27.08
CA ARG A 20 0.81 21.84 -28.26
C ARG A 20 2.24 21.59 -28.69
N GLU A 21 3.22 22.26 -28.08
CA GLU A 21 4.62 22.05 -28.42
C GLU A 21 5.08 20.66 -27.93
N PRO A 22 5.75 19.88 -28.78
CA PRO A 22 6.19 18.53 -28.43
C PRO A 22 7.20 18.52 -27.27
N HIS A 23 7.99 19.59 -27.14
CA HIS A 23 8.93 19.75 -26.03
C HIS A 23 8.20 19.95 -24.69
N PHE A 24 7.19 20.82 -24.67
CA PHE A 24 6.36 21.05 -23.48
C PHE A 24 5.63 19.77 -23.06
N ALA A 25 5.05 19.03 -24.00
CA ALA A 25 4.40 17.74 -23.72
C ALA A 25 5.38 16.71 -23.14
N ALA A 26 6.62 16.64 -23.64
CA ALA A 26 7.65 15.76 -23.11
C ALA A 26 8.09 16.16 -21.69
N GLU A 27 8.24 17.47 -21.42
CA GLU A 27 8.56 17.98 -20.08
C GLU A 27 7.45 17.68 -19.07
N VAL A 28 6.19 17.86 -19.46
CA VAL A 28 5.03 17.55 -18.60
C VAL A 28 4.98 16.04 -18.30
N LEU A 29 5.14 15.18 -19.30
CA LEU A 29 5.17 13.73 -19.12
C LEU A 29 6.33 13.28 -18.23
N LEU A 30 7.52 13.88 -18.40
CA LEU A 30 8.68 13.58 -17.57
C LEU A 30 8.50 14.06 -16.12
N ALA A 31 7.89 15.23 -15.93
CA ALA A 31 7.54 15.74 -14.61
C ALA A 31 6.52 14.83 -13.93
N GLU A 32 5.45 14.44 -14.62
CA GLU A 32 4.44 13.51 -14.11
C GLU A 32 5.05 12.15 -13.75
N TYR A 33 5.86 11.57 -14.63
CA TYR A 33 6.58 10.33 -14.37
C TYR A 33 7.43 10.40 -13.09
N LYS A 34 8.20 11.49 -12.94
CA LYS A 34 9.05 11.70 -11.78
C LYS A 34 8.21 11.85 -10.50
N THR A 35 7.17 12.66 -10.54
CA THR A 35 6.27 12.88 -9.40
C THR A 35 5.58 11.59 -8.96
N LEU A 36 5.05 10.79 -9.90
CA LEU A 36 4.44 9.49 -9.59
C LEU A 36 5.45 8.52 -8.97
N ARG A 37 6.68 8.50 -9.49
CA ARG A 37 7.74 7.64 -8.95
C ARG A 37 8.12 8.06 -7.52
N ASP A 38 8.26 9.35 -7.26
CA ASP A 38 8.55 9.88 -5.93
C ASP A 38 7.41 9.58 -4.95
N GLU A 39 6.16 9.66 -5.41
CA GLU A 39 4.99 9.26 -4.61
C GLU A 39 5.01 7.75 -4.29
N ILE A 40 5.33 6.89 -5.26
CA ILE A 40 5.47 5.44 -5.04
C ILE A 40 6.56 5.15 -3.99
N LEU A 41 7.73 5.79 -4.11
CA LEU A 41 8.83 5.64 -3.15
C LEU A 41 8.40 6.06 -1.74
N LYS A 42 7.75 7.22 -1.62
CA LYS A 42 7.22 7.71 -0.34
C LYS A 42 6.21 6.74 0.30
N LYS A 43 5.30 6.15 -0.50
CA LYS A 43 4.35 5.14 0.00
C LYS A 43 5.08 3.85 0.41
N MET A 44 6.12 3.44 -0.30
CA MET A 44 6.92 2.26 0.02
C MET A 44 7.69 2.42 1.34
N ASP A 45 8.27 3.60 1.60
CA ASP A 45 8.95 3.90 2.86
C ASP A 45 7.95 3.90 4.02
N HIS A 46 6.81 4.56 3.85
CA HIS A 46 5.76 4.61 4.86
C HIS A 46 5.21 3.22 5.19
N ARG A 47 5.04 2.35 4.18
CA ARG A 47 4.70 0.93 4.38
C ARG A 47 5.71 0.22 5.28
N THR A 48 7.00 0.41 5.05
CA THR A 48 8.06 -0.23 5.85
C THR A 48 7.97 0.22 7.30
N SER A 49 7.77 1.52 7.55
CA SER A 49 7.56 2.05 8.91
C SER A 49 6.32 1.45 9.58
N MET A 50 5.21 1.29 8.86
CA MET A 50 4.00 0.67 9.41
C MET A 50 4.20 -0.81 9.74
N VAL A 51 4.93 -1.56 8.91
CA VAL A 51 5.27 -2.96 9.18
C VAL A 51 6.08 -3.07 10.48
N VAL A 52 7.14 -2.26 10.62
CA VAL A 52 7.97 -2.26 11.82
C VAL A 52 7.13 -1.89 13.05
N CYS A 53 6.34 -0.82 12.96
CA CYS A 53 5.43 -0.40 14.03
C CYS A 53 4.45 -1.51 14.43
N SER A 54 3.84 -2.18 13.44
CA SER A 54 2.90 -3.28 13.64
C SER A 54 3.55 -4.42 14.41
N VAL A 55 4.74 -4.85 14.00
CA VAL A 55 5.46 -5.95 14.67
C VAL A 55 5.84 -5.53 16.09
N THR A 56 6.38 -4.34 16.29
CA THR A 56 6.79 -3.84 17.61
C THR A 56 5.61 -3.75 18.58
N VAL A 57 4.52 -3.08 18.19
CA VAL A 57 3.36 -2.89 19.07
C VAL A 57 2.64 -4.21 19.33
N SER A 58 2.46 -5.04 18.30
CA SER A 58 1.79 -6.34 18.47
C SER A 58 2.61 -7.28 19.35
N SER A 59 3.93 -7.26 19.24
CA SER A 59 4.83 -8.06 20.09
C SER A 59 4.80 -7.58 21.54
N ALA A 60 4.83 -6.27 21.77
CA ALA A 60 4.72 -5.69 23.11
C ALA A 60 3.38 -6.02 23.76
N ALA A 61 2.27 -5.83 23.03
CA ALA A 61 0.93 -6.16 23.52
C ALA A 61 0.79 -7.65 23.86
N LEU A 62 1.34 -8.53 23.02
CA LEU A 62 1.34 -9.97 23.27
C LEU A 62 2.17 -10.31 24.52
N GLY A 63 3.36 -9.74 24.66
CA GLY A 63 4.22 -9.93 25.84
C GLY A 63 3.52 -9.55 27.14
N PHE A 64 2.92 -8.35 27.19
CA PHE A 64 2.14 -7.91 28.36
C PHE A 64 0.89 -8.76 28.60
N GLY A 65 0.21 -9.20 27.55
CA GLY A 65 -0.95 -10.07 27.65
C GLY A 65 -0.62 -11.43 28.27
N VAL A 66 0.53 -12.01 27.89
CA VAL A 66 1.04 -13.26 28.47
C VAL A 66 1.46 -13.07 29.92
N GLU A 67 2.24 -12.02 30.21
CA GLU A 67 2.72 -11.72 31.57
C GLU A 67 1.56 -11.52 32.56
N ARG A 68 0.50 -10.82 32.13
CA ARG A 68 -0.66 -10.50 32.97
C ARG A 68 -1.76 -11.56 32.95
N ALA A 69 -1.59 -12.65 32.19
CA ALA A 69 -2.62 -13.67 31.97
C ALA A 69 -4.00 -13.08 31.62
N SER A 70 -4.02 -12.00 30.83
CA SER A 70 -5.21 -11.19 30.56
C SER A 70 -5.68 -11.38 29.13
N GLY A 71 -6.80 -12.08 28.96
CA GLY A 71 -7.45 -12.29 27.66
C GLY A 71 -7.64 -10.99 26.84
N PRO A 72 -8.18 -9.90 27.44
CA PRO A 72 -8.32 -8.63 26.73
C PRO A 72 -7.00 -8.04 26.23
N LEU A 73 -5.91 -8.13 27.01
CA LEU A 73 -4.60 -7.61 26.59
C LEU A 73 -3.98 -8.44 25.46
N LEU A 74 -4.19 -9.77 25.48
CA LEU A 74 -3.75 -10.64 24.41
C LEU A 74 -4.39 -10.25 23.07
N LEU A 75 -5.68 -9.91 23.08
CA LEU A 75 -6.43 -9.53 21.88
C LEU A 75 -6.09 -8.13 21.34
N VAL A 76 -5.39 -7.28 22.10
CA VAL A 76 -4.87 -6.01 21.56
C VAL A 76 -3.83 -6.26 20.46
N SER A 77 -3.07 -7.35 20.57
CA SER A 77 -2.04 -7.72 19.59
C SER A 77 -2.61 -7.95 18.18
N PRO A 78 -3.59 -8.86 17.97
CA PRO A 78 -4.23 -9.02 16.66
C PRO A 78 -4.99 -7.78 16.22
N LEU A 79 -5.61 -7.03 17.12
CA LEU A 79 -6.34 -5.81 16.76
C LEU A 79 -5.43 -4.81 16.05
N VAL A 80 -4.26 -4.52 16.64
CA VAL A 80 -3.28 -3.60 16.05
C VAL A 80 -2.73 -4.15 14.74
N SER A 81 -2.39 -5.44 14.71
CA SER A 81 -1.80 -6.05 13.51
C SER A 81 -2.77 -6.12 12.33
N LEU A 82 -4.05 -6.42 12.58
CA LEU A 82 -5.08 -6.46 11.54
C LEU A 82 -5.41 -5.07 11.02
N LEU A 83 -5.48 -4.07 11.90
CA LEU A 83 -5.70 -2.67 11.50
C LEU A 83 -4.57 -2.19 10.58
N LEU A 84 -3.31 -2.30 11.03
CA LEU A 84 -2.15 -1.89 10.23
C LEU A 84 -2.00 -2.75 8.97
N GLY A 85 -2.25 -4.06 9.06
CA GLY A 85 -2.27 -4.96 7.91
C GLY A 85 -3.24 -4.52 6.82
N THR A 86 -4.44 -4.08 7.22
CA THR A 86 -5.46 -3.54 6.31
C THR A 86 -4.98 -2.25 5.63
N LEU A 87 -4.38 -1.32 6.38
CA LEU A 87 -3.79 -0.10 5.81
C LEU A 87 -2.66 -0.42 4.82
N ILE A 88 -1.82 -1.40 5.12
CA ILE A 88 -0.74 -1.83 4.22
C ILE A 88 -1.30 -2.40 2.91
N VAL A 89 -2.36 -3.22 2.96
CA VAL A 89 -3.03 -3.74 1.76
C VAL A 89 -3.58 -2.61 0.90
N PHE A 90 -4.21 -1.61 1.52
CA PHE A 90 -4.71 -0.44 0.82
C PHE A 90 -3.59 0.37 0.14
N GLN A 91 -2.46 0.58 0.79
CA GLN A 91 -1.32 1.28 0.19
C GLN A 91 -0.70 0.50 -0.97
N ASN A 92 -0.62 -0.82 -0.88
CA ASN A 92 -0.16 -1.64 -1.99
C ASN A 92 -1.07 -1.53 -3.21
N ALA A 93 -2.39 -1.44 -3.01
CA ALA A 93 -3.33 -1.22 -4.10
C ALA A 93 -3.06 0.12 -4.81
N GLN A 94 -2.87 1.21 -4.05
CA GLN A 94 -2.53 2.51 -4.65
C GLN A 94 -1.20 2.50 -5.42
N ILE A 95 -0.17 1.83 -4.89
CA ILE A 95 1.11 1.65 -5.59
C ILE A 95 0.89 0.86 -6.89
N GLY A 96 0.03 -0.16 -6.86
CA GLY A 96 -0.35 -0.95 -8.02
C GLY A 96 -1.00 -0.10 -9.12
N GLU A 97 -2.02 0.69 -8.77
CA GLU A 97 -2.70 1.60 -9.71
C GLU A 97 -1.74 2.63 -10.31
N ALA A 98 -0.90 3.27 -9.49
CA ALA A 98 0.09 4.23 -9.97
C ALA A 98 1.11 3.58 -10.92
N SER A 99 1.56 2.36 -10.59
CA SER A 99 2.49 1.59 -11.44
C SER A 99 1.84 1.18 -12.76
N GLU A 100 0.56 0.80 -12.74
CA GLU A 100 -0.18 0.42 -13.95
C GLU A 100 -0.45 1.64 -14.85
N HIS A 101 -0.72 2.80 -14.25
CA HIS A 101 -0.83 4.05 -14.99
C HIS A 101 0.46 4.39 -15.74
N ILE A 102 1.63 4.29 -15.08
CA ILE A 102 2.93 4.50 -15.72
C ILE A 102 3.11 3.54 -16.91
N ARG A 103 2.77 2.26 -16.74
CA ARG A 103 2.90 1.26 -17.82
C ARG A 103 2.01 1.55 -19.02
N ARG A 104 0.74 1.88 -18.78
CA ARG A 104 -0.24 2.07 -19.84
C ARG A 104 -0.10 3.42 -20.55
N THR A 105 0.14 4.47 -19.79
CA THR A 105 0.11 5.85 -20.29
C THR A 105 1.47 6.31 -20.80
N ILE A 106 2.57 5.82 -20.21
CA ILE A 106 3.93 6.32 -20.51
C ILE A 106 4.73 5.24 -21.26
N GLU A 107 4.91 4.05 -20.67
CA GLU A 107 5.81 3.04 -21.24
C GLU A 107 5.27 2.38 -22.51
N ALA A 108 3.96 2.08 -22.57
CA ALA A 108 3.37 1.40 -23.73
C ALA A 108 3.44 2.25 -25.01
N PRO A 109 3.07 3.55 -25.02
CA PRO A 109 3.26 4.41 -26.19
C PRO A 109 4.73 4.57 -26.60
N LEU A 110 5.64 4.72 -25.63
CA LEU A 110 7.08 4.80 -25.89
C LEU A 110 7.61 3.51 -26.55
N SER A 111 7.21 2.35 -26.04
CA SER A 111 7.61 1.05 -26.60
C SER A 111 7.06 0.82 -28.02
N ALA A 112 5.87 1.35 -28.32
CA ALA A 112 5.29 1.28 -29.65
C ALA A 112 5.97 2.23 -30.66
N THR A 113 6.47 3.37 -30.18
CA THR A 113 7.07 4.41 -31.02
C THR A 113 8.56 4.18 -31.28
N PHE A 114 9.30 3.71 -30.26
CA PHE A 114 10.74 3.51 -30.33
C PHE A 114 11.10 2.03 -30.33
N ALA A 115 11.39 1.49 -31.51
CA ALA A 115 11.84 0.10 -31.66
C ALA A 115 13.13 -0.13 -30.84
N GLY A 116 13.09 -1.09 -29.91
CA GLY A 116 14.20 -1.41 -29.00
C GLY A 116 14.09 -0.79 -27.61
N PHE A 117 13.11 0.09 -27.35
CA PHE A 117 12.77 0.48 -25.98
C PHE A 117 12.01 -0.66 -25.30
N GLU A 118 12.69 -1.40 -24.43
CA GLU A 118 12.03 -2.30 -23.49
C GLU A 118 11.89 -1.58 -22.16
N GLY A 119 10.64 -1.23 -21.79
CA GLY A 119 10.35 -0.70 -20.46
C GLY A 119 10.91 -1.63 -19.37
N TRP A 120 11.33 -1.07 -18.23
CA TRP A 120 11.89 -1.84 -17.11
C TRP A 120 10.96 -2.97 -16.63
N HIS A 121 9.65 -2.82 -16.84
CA HIS A 121 8.65 -3.82 -16.50
C HIS A 121 8.50 -4.95 -17.53
N HIS A 122 9.08 -4.79 -18.71
CA HIS A 122 8.99 -5.74 -19.83
C HIS A 122 9.81 -7.01 -19.58
N THR A 123 10.91 -6.92 -18.82
CA THR A 123 11.80 -8.05 -18.47
C THR A 123 11.15 -9.07 -17.51
N LYS A 124 10.00 -8.74 -16.90
CA LYS A 124 9.27 -9.62 -15.96
C LYS A 124 8.03 -10.28 -16.60
N ARG A 125 8.05 -10.49 -17.92
CA ARG A 125 6.89 -10.83 -18.74
C ARG A 125 6.20 -12.15 -18.42
N ASP A 126 6.87 -13.10 -17.76
CA ASP A 126 6.36 -14.47 -17.68
C ASP A 126 5.14 -14.61 -16.72
N PRO A 127 3.92 -14.90 -17.23
CA PRO A 127 2.68 -14.87 -16.43
C PRO A 127 2.67 -15.89 -15.28
N ARG A 128 3.32 -17.05 -15.48
CA ARG A 128 3.37 -18.14 -14.49
C ARG A 128 4.31 -17.83 -13.32
N TYR A 129 5.41 -17.15 -13.59
CA TYR A 129 6.33 -16.66 -12.54
C TYR A 129 5.76 -15.44 -11.81
N ARG A 130 4.96 -14.61 -12.49
CA ARG A 130 4.26 -13.46 -11.89
C ARG A 130 3.39 -13.87 -10.70
N LEU A 131 2.51 -14.86 -10.85
CA LEU A 131 1.58 -15.20 -9.77
C LEU A 131 2.32 -15.75 -8.53
N ARG A 132 3.26 -16.68 -8.73
CA ARG A 132 4.00 -17.30 -7.63
C ARG A 132 4.95 -16.31 -6.95
N GLN A 133 5.73 -15.55 -7.71
CA GLN A 133 6.65 -14.56 -7.13
C GLN A 133 5.88 -13.41 -6.46
N ARG A 134 4.73 -13.00 -7.02
CA ARG A 134 3.83 -12.01 -6.41
C ARG A 134 3.25 -12.52 -5.11
N LEU A 135 2.67 -13.72 -5.10
CA LEU A 135 2.05 -14.30 -3.90
C LEU A 135 3.07 -14.53 -2.78
N PHE A 136 4.19 -15.19 -3.10
CA PHE A 136 5.17 -15.59 -2.09
C PHE A 136 6.06 -14.44 -1.63
N SER A 137 6.53 -13.55 -2.51
CA SER A 137 7.44 -12.48 -2.08
C SER A 137 6.72 -11.25 -1.52
N TYR A 138 5.50 -10.95 -1.99
CA TYR A 138 4.79 -9.73 -1.59
C TYR A 138 3.65 -9.98 -0.61
N HIS A 139 2.87 -11.06 -0.75
CA HIS A 139 1.71 -11.30 0.11
C HIS A 139 2.05 -12.12 1.35
N LEU A 140 2.92 -13.13 1.26
CA LEU A 140 3.22 -14.02 2.39
C LEU A 140 3.77 -13.28 3.62
N PRO A 141 4.73 -12.33 3.51
CA PRO A 141 5.18 -11.58 4.69
C PRO A 141 4.06 -10.73 5.31
N LEU A 142 3.19 -10.14 4.49
CA LEU A 142 2.07 -9.31 4.96
C LEU A 142 1.00 -10.14 5.66
N ILE A 143 0.70 -11.32 5.11
CA ILE A 143 -0.22 -12.29 5.72
C ILE A 143 0.35 -12.75 7.05
N LEU A 144 1.65 -13.07 7.11
CA LEU A 144 2.29 -13.48 8.36
C LEU A 144 2.21 -12.41 9.44
N ILE A 145 2.52 -11.15 9.10
CA ILE A 145 2.46 -10.06 10.07
C ILE A 145 1.04 -9.90 10.63
N ALA A 146 0.01 -9.92 9.78
CA ALA A 146 -1.38 -9.72 10.19
C ALA A 146 -1.97 -10.94 10.93
N VAL A 147 -1.73 -12.16 10.42
CA VAL A 147 -2.38 -13.40 10.87
C VAL A 147 -1.64 -14.05 12.03
N ALA A 148 -0.31 -13.96 12.12
CA ALA A 148 0.44 -14.64 13.19
C ALA A 148 0.05 -14.17 14.59
N PRO A 149 -0.12 -12.86 14.87
CA PRO A 149 -0.62 -12.39 16.16
C PRO A 149 -2.01 -12.94 16.49
N ALA A 150 -2.92 -13.00 15.50
CA ALA A 150 -4.26 -13.57 15.70
C ALA A 150 -4.23 -15.07 15.97
N ALA A 151 -3.40 -15.81 15.23
CA ALA A 151 -3.24 -17.25 15.40
C ALA A 151 -2.72 -17.65 16.79
N VAL A 152 -1.91 -16.79 17.43
CA VAL A 152 -1.36 -17.05 18.77
C VAL A 152 -2.26 -16.45 19.87
N ALA A 153 -2.69 -15.20 19.72
CA ALA A 153 -3.44 -14.48 20.75
C ALA A 153 -4.85 -15.02 20.95
N VAL A 154 -5.56 -15.42 19.88
CA VAL A 154 -6.95 -15.90 19.99
C VAL A 154 -7.03 -17.20 20.82
N PRO A 155 -6.24 -18.26 20.54
CA PRO A 155 -6.25 -19.45 21.39
C PRO A 155 -5.83 -19.17 22.83
N LEU A 156 -4.82 -18.31 23.05
CA LEU A 156 -4.39 -17.93 24.40
C LEU A 156 -5.46 -17.15 25.17
N ALA A 157 -6.21 -16.27 24.50
CA ALA A 157 -7.32 -15.55 25.09
C ALA A 157 -8.50 -16.46 25.42
N LEU A 158 -8.80 -17.44 24.55
CA LEU A 158 -9.82 -18.46 24.81
C LEU A 158 -9.43 -19.39 25.98
N ALA A 159 -8.13 -19.68 26.13
CA ALA A 159 -7.62 -20.44 27.28
C ALA A 159 -7.66 -19.64 28.59
N ASN A 160 -7.63 -18.29 28.52
CA ASN A 160 -7.69 -17.38 29.67
C ASN A 160 -8.93 -16.48 29.61
N PRO A 161 -10.16 -17.03 29.73
CA PRO A 161 -11.39 -16.33 29.40
C PRO A 161 -11.76 -15.19 30.36
N LYS A 162 -11.06 -15.00 31.48
CA LYS A 162 -11.48 -14.05 32.52
C LYS A 162 -10.80 -12.69 32.34
N PRO A 163 -11.57 -11.57 32.32
CA PRO A 163 -13.03 -11.47 32.37
C PRO A 163 -13.71 -11.60 30.98
N LEU A 164 -14.67 -12.51 30.87
CA LEU A 164 -15.38 -12.84 29.61
C LEU A 164 -16.08 -11.61 29.00
N ALA A 165 -16.62 -10.74 29.85
CA ALA A 165 -17.35 -9.53 29.44
C ALA A 165 -16.51 -8.57 28.58
N LEU A 166 -15.19 -8.52 28.80
CA LEU A 166 -14.27 -7.68 28.01
C LEU A 166 -13.66 -8.45 26.84
N THR A 167 -13.40 -9.75 27.00
CA THR A 167 -12.77 -10.57 25.96
C THR A 167 -13.69 -10.77 24.75
N THR A 168 -14.98 -11.07 24.97
CA THR A 168 -15.94 -11.36 23.89
C THR A 168 -16.12 -10.21 22.87
N PRO A 169 -16.35 -8.94 23.26
CA PRO A 169 -16.50 -7.86 22.27
C PRO A 169 -15.22 -7.62 21.47
N ILE A 170 -14.04 -7.69 22.09
CA ILE A 170 -12.76 -7.50 21.39
C ILE A 170 -12.55 -8.62 20.37
N LEU A 171 -12.85 -9.87 20.75
CA LEU A 171 -12.75 -11.02 19.84
C LEU A 171 -13.67 -10.87 18.62
N ILE A 172 -14.89 -10.36 18.80
CA ILE A 172 -15.82 -10.10 17.69
C ILE A 172 -15.22 -9.05 16.74
N VAL A 173 -14.63 -7.99 17.29
CA VAL A 173 -13.96 -6.95 16.50
C VAL A 173 -12.78 -7.54 15.72
N ASP A 174 -11.94 -8.37 16.35
CA ASP A 174 -10.81 -9.03 15.68
C ASP A 174 -11.25 -9.94 14.54
N LEU A 175 -12.30 -10.74 14.74
CA LEU A 175 -12.87 -11.59 13.69
C LEU A 175 -13.46 -10.75 12.54
N GLY A 176 -14.09 -9.63 12.86
CA GLY A 176 -14.57 -8.67 11.86
C GLY A 176 -13.42 -8.08 11.05
N LEU A 177 -12.36 -7.60 11.72
CA LEU A 177 -11.16 -7.06 11.09
C LEU A 177 -10.43 -8.10 10.25
N LEU A 178 -10.32 -9.34 10.73
CA LEU A 178 -9.74 -10.46 9.98
C LEU A 178 -10.55 -10.73 8.70
N THR A 179 -11.87 -10.71 8.80
CA THR A 179 -12.77 -10.89 7.64
C THR A 179 -12.57 -9.76 6.62
N VAL A 180 -12.50 -8.51 7.08
CA VAL A 180 -12.22 -7.34 6.23
C VAL A 180 -10.84 -7.46 5.58
N TYR A 181 -9.81 -7.84 6.33
CA TYR A 181 -8.46 -8.04 5.84
C TYR A 181 -8.42 -9.10 4.73
N VAL A 182 -9.03 -10.26 4.96
CA VAL A 182 -9.12 -11.33 3.97
C VAL A 182 -9.91 -10.87 2.74
N ALA A 183 -11.04 -10.19 2.92
CA ALA A 183 -11.83 -9.66 1.82
C ALA A 183 -11.03 -8.66 0.97
N GLN A 184 -10.26 -7.77 1.59
CA GLN A 184 -9.38 -6.84 0.88
C GLN A 184 -8.24 -7.57 0.17
N LEU A 185 -7.62 -8.55 0.80
CA LEU A 185 -6.55 -9.36 0.20
C LEU A 185 -7.07 -10.07 -1.06
N VAL A 186 -8.29 -10.62 -1.01
CA VAL A 186 -8.93 -11.29 -2.15
C VAL A 186 -9.31 -10.28 -3.23
N LYS A 187 -9.91 -9.13 -2.87
CA LYS A 187 -10.29 -8.08 -3.82
C LYS A 187 -9.08 -7.51 -4.57
N HIS A 188 -7.99 -7.24 -3.86
CA HIS A 188 -6.79 -6.60 -4.40
C HIS A 188 -5.79 -7.61 -5.00
N ARG A 189 -6.09 -8.91 -4.97
CA ARG A 189 -5.32 -9.99 -5.64
C ARG A 189 -5.00 -9.69 -7.11
N ASN A 190 -5.93 -9.03 -7.80
CA ASN A 190 -5.86 -8.83 -9.24
C ASN A 190 -5.36 -7.42 -9.63
N LEU A 191 -5.35 -6.46 -8.69
CA LEU A 191 -4.98 -5.05 -8.94
C LEU A 191 -3.49 -4.77 -8.67
N VAL A 192 -2.87 -5.58 -7.81
CA VAL A 192 -1.42 -5.69 -7.80
C VAL A 192 -1.13 -6.69 -8.88
#